data_AF-A0A830E1K6-F1
#
_entry.id   AF-A0A830E1K6-F1
#
_cell.length_a   1.000
_cell.length_b   1.000
_cell.length_c   1.000
_cell.angle_alpha   90.00
_cell.angle_beta   90.00
_cell.angle_gamma   90.00
#
_symmetry.space_group_name_H-M   'P 1'
#
loop_
_entity.id
_entity.type
_entity.pdbx_description
1 polymer ?
#
loop_
_entity_poly.entity_id
_entity_poly.type
_entity_poly.pdbx_seq_one_letter_code
_entity_poly.pdbx_strand_id
1 'polypeptide(L)'
;MFHSYETEFIKVLRTELRNLGTEITDEQLDKIKVCISELKRRHLPLSDARDVARIIAQVLSENPLIASTREDVRQFLSVISSCRLVGFQLRRHESIYCPIMVPMGFIGVSIIAVMARLGSISLIIKRVGEPVSDNAFYAEDLILVGYFDTNNLTWTQRLNPGIYLVEVSNSYGEDVNISIDVITCILETRENHQE
;
A
#
# COMPACT_ATOMS: atom_id res chain seq x y z
N MET A 1 -8.57 25.19 16.14
CA MET A 1 -8.72 25.32 14.67
C MET A 1 -8.11 24.06 14.07
N PHE A 2 -8.91 23.05 13.73
CA PHE A 2 -8.40 21.75 13.29
C PHE A 2 -7.72 21.93 11.93
N HIS A 3 -6.38 21.82 11.88
CA HIS A 3 -5.71 21.63 10.60
C HIS A 3 -6.27 20.36 9.97
N SER A 4 -6.80 20.49 8.75
CA SER A 4 -7.40 19.35 8.07
C SER A 4 -6.30 18.31 7.82
N TYR A 5 -6.59 17.03 8.08
CA TYR A 5 -5.67 15.91 7.85
C TYR A 5 -4.94 16.00 6.50
N GLU A 6 -5.69 16.41 5.49
CA GLU A 6 -5.20 16.65 4.13
C GLU A 6 -4.15 17.78 4.07
N THR A 7 -4.38 18.90 4.75
CA THR A 7 -3.41 20.02 4.83
C THR A 7 -2.08 19.57 5.41
N GLU A 8 -2.10 18.81 6.51
CA GLU A 8 -0.88 18.30 7.14
C GLU A 8 -0.17 17.26 6.26
N PHE A 9 -0.93 16.35 5.63
CA PHE A 9 -0.37 15.39 4.69
C PHE A 9 0.33 16.08 3.52
N ILE A 10 -0.35 17.03 2.87
CA ILE A 10 0.18 17.79 1.74
C ILE A 10 1.43 18.57 2.14
N LYS A 11 1.44 19.16 3.34
CA LYS A 11 2.60 19.87 3.88
C LYS A 11 3.81 18.94 4.03
N VAL A 12 3.61 17.74 4.58
CA VAL A 12 4.67 16.73 4.73
C VAL A 12 5.16 16.30 3.35
N LEU A 13 4.26 15.92 2.45
CA LEU A 13 4.59 15.51 1.08
C LEU A 13 5.43 16.57 0.35
N ARG A 14 5.01 17.85 0.37
CA ARG A 14 5.77 18.95 -0.24
C ARG A 14 7.14 19.14 0.40
N THR A 15 7.25 18.96 1.71
CA THR A 15 8.54 19.07 2.42
C THR A 15 9.50 17.95 1.98
N GLU A 16 9.02 16.70 1.94
CA GLU A 16 9.82 15.55 1.50
C GLU A 16 10.27 15.68 0.04
N LEU A 17 9.37 16.09 -0.85
CA LEU A 17 9.71 16.34 -2.26
C LEU A 17 10.79 17.42 -2.40
N ARG A 18 10.66 18.51 -1.65
CA ARG A 18 11.66 19.60 -1.65
C ARG A 18 13.02 19.12 -1.15
N ASN A 19 13.05 18.25 -0.13
CA ASN A 19 14.29 17.63 0.36
C ASN A 19 14.94 16.73 -0.73
N LEU A 20 14.13 16.14 -1.59
CA LEU A 20 14.55 15.34 -2.75
C LEU A 20 14.81 16.20 -4.00
N GLY A 21 14.78 17.54 -3.90
CA GLY A 21 15.02 18.45 -5.01
C GLY A 21 13.93 18.43 -6.10
N THR A 22 12.75 17.90 -5.78
CA THR A 22 11.61 17.77 -6.69
C THR A 22 10.49 18.71 -6.26
N GLU A 23 9.79 19.30 -7.22
CA GLU A 23 8.55 20.03 -6.99
C GLU A 23 7.40 19.34 -7.70
N ILE A 24 6.20 19.40 -7.11
CA ILE A 24 4.98 18.88 -7.74
C ILE A 24 4.04 20.03 -8.08
N THR A 25 3.37 19.91 -9.22
CA THR A 25 2.34 20.87 -9.62
C THR A 25 1.05 20.62 -8.84
N ASP A 26 0.17 21.63 -8.77
CA ASP A 26 -1.15 21.46 -8.15
C ASP A 26 -2.00 20.41 -8.88
N GLU A 27 -1.80 20.22 -10.19
CA GLU A 27 -2.47 19.15 -10.96
C GLU A 27 -1.99 17.75 -10.54
N GLN A 28 -0.69 17.57 -10.27
CA GLN A 28 -0.14 16.33 -9.73
C GLN A 28 -0.62 16.10 -8.29
N LEU A 29 -0.74 17.16 -7.50
CA LEU A 29 -1.28 17.11 -6.14
C LEU A 29 -2.74 16.63 -6.14
N ASP A 30 -3.57 17.14 -7.03
CA ASP A 30 -4.99 16.76 -7.14
C ASP A 30 -5.16 15.25 -7.41
N LYS A 31 -4.24 14.63 -8.15
CA LYS A 31 -4.22 13.18 -8.40
C LYS A 31 -3.97 12.39 -7.11
N ILE A 32 -3.09 12.90 -6.24
CA ILE A 32 -2.75 12.28 -4.95
C ILE A 32 -3.84 12.51 -3.89
N LYS A 33 -4.65 13.58 -4.01
CA LYS A 33 -5.72 13.88 -3.04
C LYS A 33 -6.75 12.75 -2.89
N VAL A 34 -6.98 11.95 -3.92
CA VAL A 34 -7.87 10.76 -3.82
C VAL A 34 -7.29 9.75 -2.82
N CYS A 35 -5.99 9.47 -2.91
CA CYS A 35 -5.28 8.64 -1.94
C CYS A 35 -5.43 9.24 -0.53
N ILE A 36 -5.14 10.53 -0.35
CA ILE A 36 -5.23 11.22 0.95
C ILE A 36 -6.64 11.16 1.54
N SER A 37 -7.66 11.36 0.70
CA SER A 37 -9.07 11.32 1.11
C SER A 37 -9.47 9.94 1.63
N GLU A 38 -8.95 8.89 1.01
CA GLU A 38 -9.22 7.52 1.42
C GLU A 38 -8.44 7.12 2.68
N LEU A 39 -7.19 7.55 2.83
CA LEU A 39 -6.45 7.40 4.10
C LEU A 39 -7.20 8.09 5.25
N LYS A 40 -7.73 9.29 5.00
CA LYS A 40 -8.57 10.03 5.95
C LYS A 40 -9.87 9.27 6.25
N ARG A 41 -10.58 8.77 5.24
CA ARG A 41 -11.81 7.98 5.41
C ARG A 41 -11.57 6.73 6.26
N ARG A 42 -10.38 6.16 6.16
CA ARG A 42 -9.93 4.98 6.91
C ARG A 42 -9.42 5.30 8.31
N HIS A 43 -9.42 6.58 8.70
CA HIS A 43 -8.97 7.06 10.00
C HIS A 43 -7.52 6.67 10.31
N LEU A 44 -6.68 6.57 9.26
CA LEU A 44 -5.27 6.29 9.44
C LEU A 44 -4.64 7.41 10.28
N PRO A 45 -3.90 7.10 11.37
CA PRO A 45 -3.22 8.12 12.16
C PRO A 45 -2.31 9.01 11.32
N LEU A 46 -2.17 10.29 11.71
CA LEU A 46 -1.28 11.22 11.03
C LEU A 46 0.19 10.79 11.06
N SER A 47 0.61 10.01 12.06
CA SER A 47 1.97 9.43 12.12
C SER A 47 2.23 8.52 10.92
N ASP A 48 1.32 7.60 10.66
CA ASP A 48 1.45 6.57 9.62
C ASP A 48 1.27 7.22 8.25
N ALA A 49 0.42 8.25 8.17
CA ALA A 49 0.26 9.07 6.99
C ALA A 49 1.55 9.79 6.56
N ARG A 50 2.45 10.13 7.50
CA ARG A 50 3.76 10.71 7.18
C ARG A 50 4.67 9.70 6.48
N ASP A 51 4.68 8.45 6.93
CA ASP A 51 5.47 7.39 6.29
C ASP A 51 5.01 7.15 4.85
N VAL A 52 3.70 7.20 4.63
CA VAL A 52 3.10 7.12 3.29
C VAL A 52 3.50 8.31 2.44
N ALA A 53 3.38 9.53 2.97
CA ALA A 53 3.79 10.73 2.25
C ALA A 53 5.27 10.69 1.85
N ARG A 54 6.15 10.16 2.72
CA ARG A 54 7.58 9.96 2.43
C ARG A 54 7.80 8.97 1.28
N ILE A 55 7.10 7.82 1.29
CA ILE A 55 7.23 6.82 0.22
C ILE A 55 6.68 7.37 -1.10
N ILE A 56 5.54 8.08 -1.07
CA ILE A 56 5.01 8.76 -2.24
C ILE A 56 6.04 9.78 -2.77
N ALA A 57 6.64 10.61 -1.91
CA ALA A 57 7.67 11.56 -2.33
C ALA A 57 8.86 10.87 -3.02
N GLN A 58 9.34 9.76 -2.46
CA GLN A 58 10.41 8.95 -3.06
C GLN A 58 10.02 8.45 -4.46
N VAL A 59 8.84 7.83 -4.59
CA VAL A 59 8.32 7.33 -5.87
C VAL A 59 8.28 8.44 -6.92
N LEU A 60 7.77 9.60 -6.54
CA LEU A 60 7.64 10.76 -7.44
C LEU A 60 8.98 11.39 -7.81
N SER A 61 9.97 11.36 -6.91
CA SER A 61 11.32 11.86 -7.19
C SER A 61 12.07 10.97 -8.18
N GLU A 62 11.87 9.65 -8.11
CA GLU A 62 12.48 8.69 -9.02
C GLU A 62 11.74 8.62 -10.37
N ASN A 63 10.42 8.78 -10.35
CA ASN A 63 9.57 8.65 -11.53
C ASN A 63 8.57 9.82 -11.58
N PRO A 64 8.93 10.96 -12.19
CA PRO A 64 8.04 12.12 -12.23
C PRO A 64 6.72 11.81 -12.94
N LEU A 65 5.60 12.18 -12.31
CA LEU A 65 4.23 11.99 -12.82
C LEU A 65 4.06 12.63 -14.20
N ILE A 66 3.47 11.89 -15.15
CA ILE A 66 3.18 12.39 -16.49
C ILE A 66 2.12 13.50 -16.42
N ALA A 67 2.41 14.64 -17.05
CA ALA A 67 1.37 15.52 -17.57
C ALA A 67 0.79 14.88 -18.84
N SER A 68 -0.09 13.88 -18.69
CA SER A 68 -0.68 13.17 -19.82
C SER A 68 -1.81 14.00 -20.44
N THR A 69 -1.71 14.29 -21.74
CA THR A 69 -2.71 15.01 -22.55
C THR A 69 -3.82 14.12 -23.10
N ARG A 70 -3.86 12.82 -22.75
CA ARG A 70 -4.90 11.90 -23.23
C ARG A 70 -6.11 11.90 -22.29
N GLU A 71 -7.21 12.49 -22.77
CA GLU A 71 -8.47 12.60 -22.03
C GLU A 71 -9.06 11.24 -21.62
N ASP A 72 -8.71 10.15 -22.31
CA ASP A 72 -9.16 8.79 -21.98
C ASP A 72 -8.45 8.14 -20.78
N VAL A 73 -7.32 8.71 -20.30
CA VAL A 73 -6.54 8.19 -19.15
C VAL A 73 -6.85 8.95 -17.85
N ARG A 74 -7.71 9.98 -17.92
CA ARG A 74 -8.10 10.84 -16.78
C ARG A 74 -8.71 10.10 -15.58
N GLN A 75 -9.09 8.83 -15.72
CA GLN A 75 -9.72 8.03 -14.66
C GLN A 75 -8.76 7.17 -13.82
N PHE A 76 -7.50 6.97 -14.24
CA PHE A 76 -6.64 5.94 -13.62
C PHE A 76 -5.57 6.43 -12.63
N LEU A 77 -5.50 7.73 -12.37
CA LEU A 77 -4.36 8.35 -11.69
C LEU A 77 -4.38 8.32 -10.14
N SER A 78 -5.21 7.46 -9.53
CA SER A 78 -5.16 7.10 -8.10
C SER A 78 -6.18 6.02 -7.78
N VAL A 79 -6.13 4.89 -8.49
CA VAL A 79 -6.96 3.74 -8.13
C VAL A 79 -6.54 3.25 -6.75
N ILE A 80 -7.52 2.97 -5.90
CA ILE A 80 -7.28 2.39 -4.59
C ILE A 80 -7.74 0.94 -4.58
N SER A 81 -6.79 0.03 -4.46
CA SER A 81 -7.09 -1.33 -4.04
C SER A 81 -7.26 -1.32 -2.53
N SER A 82 -8.41 -1.79 -2.03
CA SER A 82 -8.60 -1.89 -0.59
C SER A 82 -9.31 -3.15 -0.17
N CYS A 83 -8.85 -3.72 0.95
CA CYS A 83 -9.48 -4.84 1.64
C CYS A 83 -9.67 -4.42 3.09
N ARG A 84 -10.91 -4.48 3.61
CA ARG A 84 -11.14 -4.18 5.02
C ARG A 84 -12.14 -5.12 5.66
N LEU A 85 -11.72 -5.64 6.80
CA LEU A 85 -12.50 -6.48 7.68
C LEU A 85 -12.33 -5.93 9.09
N VAL A 86 -13.43 -5.67 9.80
CA VAL A 86 -13.38 -5.07 11.14
C VAL A 86 -14.12 -5.99 12.10
N GLY A 87 -13.45 -6.40 13.16
CA GLY A 87 -14.03 -7.29 14.18
C GLY A 87 -14.44 -8.66 13.65
N PHE A 88 -13.72 -9.16 12.65
CA PHE A 88 -13.95 -10.51 12.11
C PHE A 88 -13.32 -11.56 13.03
N GLN A 89 -14.05 -12.64 13.31
CA GLN A 89 -13.53 -13.75 14.09
C GLN A 89 -12.87 -14.76 13.14
N LEU A 90 -11.55 -14.87 13.22
CA LEU A 90 -10.77 -15.84 12.47
C LEU A 90 -10.58 -17.10 13.32
N ARG A 91 -11.06 -18.25 12.85
CA ARG A 91 -10.96 -19.48 13.65
C ARG A 91 -9.54 -20.01 13.67
N ARG A 92 -9.29 -20.94 14.60
CA ARG A 92 -8.01 -21.63 14.70
C ARG A 92 -7.59 -22.25 13.35
N HIS A 93 -6.36 -22.00 12.93
CA HIS A 93 -5.79 -22.47 11.64
C HIS A 93 -6.49 -21.94 10.39
N GLU A 94 -7.37 -20.94 10.49
CA GLU A 94 -7.90 -20.26 9.32
C GLU A 94 -6.97 -19.13 8.87
N SER A 95 -7.02 -18.84 7.57
CA SER A 95 -6.36 -17.70 6.95
C SER A 95 -7.38 -16.86 6.17
N ILE A 96 -7.21 -15.55 6.20
CA ILE A 96 -7.89 -14.62 5.29
C ILE A 96 -6.88 -14.05 4.31
N TYR A 97 -7.34 -13.84 3.08
CA TYR A 97 -6.55 -13.29 1.99
C TYR A 97 -7.12 -11.96 1.50
N CYS A 98 -6.27 -10.95 1.44
CA CYS A 98 -6.57 -9.64 0.85
C CYS A 98 -5.67 -9.42 -0.38
N PRO A 99 -6.21 -9.47 -1.59
CA PRO A 99 -5.42 -9.24 -2.80
C PRO A 99 -5.10 -7.76 -3.01
N ILE A 100 -3.94 -7.49 -3.59
CA ILE A 100 -3.53 -6.17 -4.08
C ILE A 100 -3.13 -6.33 -5.55
N MET A 101 -3.64 -5.47 -6.42
CA MET A 101 -3.29 -5.46 -7.84
C MET A 101 -2.65 -4.12 -8.20
N VAL A 102 -1.41 -4.16 -8.69
CA VAL A 102 -0.70 -2.99 -9.22
C VAL A 102 -0.53 -3.18 -10.73
N PRO A 103 -1.20 -2.38 -11.58
CA PRO A 103 -1.08 -2.52 -13.04
C PRO A 103 0.33 -2.18 -13.56
N MET A 104 0.66 -2.67 -14.75
CA MET A 104 1.88 -2.29 -15.48
C MET A 104 1.92 -0.79 -15.76
N GLY A 105 3.09 -0.17 -15.64
CA GLY A 105 3.26 1.29 -15.73
C GLY A 105 2.90 2.07 -14.45
N PHE A 106 2.54 1.38 -13.37
CA PHE A 106 2.20 2.01 -12.09
C PHE A 106 3.06 1.49 -10.94
N ILE A 107 3.13 2.28 -9.88
CA ILE A 107 3.75 1.91 -8.61
C ILE A 107 2.69 1.96 -7.51
N GLY A 108 2.55 0.88 -6.75
CA GLY A 108 1.68 0.84 -5.58
C GLY A 108 2.40 1.37 -4.34
N VAL A 109 1.72 2.16 -3.53
CA VAL A 109 2.13 2.46 -2.16
C VAL A 109 1.07 1.89 -1.24
N SER A 110 1.39 0.77 -0.59
CA SER A 110 0.45 0.02 0.24
C SER A 110 0.69 0.24 1.72
N ILE A 111 -0.40 0.34 2.46
CA ILE A 111 -0.46 0.33 3.92
C ILE A 111 -1.27 -0.88 4.31
N ILE A 112 -0.68 -1.72 5.15
CA ILE A 112 -1.28 -2.95 5.65
C ILE A 112 -1.30 -2.81 7.16
N ALA A 113 -2.50 -2.61 7.71
CA ALA A 113 -2.74 -2.54 9.13
C ALA A 113 -3.51 -3.78 9.56
N VAL A 114 -2.97 -4.51 10.54
CA VAL A 114 -3.66 -5.66 11.14
C VAL A 114 -3.61 -5.54 12.64
N MET A 115 -4.75 -5.80 13.27
CA MET A 115 -4.90 -5.77 14.72
C MET A 115 -5.73 -6.97 15.17
N ALA A 116 -5.19 -7.76 16.08
CA ALA A 116 -5.87 -8.77 16.86
C ALA A 116 -6.06 -8.25 18.29
N ARG A 117 -7.28 -8.34 18.84
CA ARG A 117 -7.52 -7.90 20.23
C ARG A 117 -6.77 -8.75 21.26
N LEU A 118 -6.64 -10.05 20.98
CA LEU A 118 -5.96 -11.06 21.78
C LEU A 118 -5.44 -12.16 20.84
N GLY A 119 -4.38 -12.86 21.26
CA GLY A 119 -3.73 -13.91 20.48
C GLY A 119 -2.63 -13.39 19.53
N SER A 120 -1.84 -14.31 18.98
CA SER A 120 -0.89 -14.01 17.91
C SER A 120 -1.49 -14.37 16.55
N ILE A 121 -1.21 -13.53 15.57
CA ILE A 121 -1.48 -13.80 14.16
C ILE A 121 -0.17 -13.73 13.39
N SER A 122 -0.13 -14.44 12.28
CA SER A 122 0.97 -14.38 11.33
C SER A 122 0.50 -13.62 10.10
N LEU A 123 1.19 -12.53 9.76
CA LEU A 123 0.98 -11.76 8.54
C LEU A 123 2.03 -12.17 7.51
N ILE A 124 1.58 -12.57 6.32
CA ILE A 124 2.45 -12.95 5.21
C ILE A 124 2.05 -12.11 3.99
N ILE A 125 3.01 -11.43 3.38
CA ILE A 125 2.80 -10.74 2.10
C ILE A 125 3.58 -11.47 1.02
N LYS A 126 2.89 -11.87 -0.05
CA LYS A 126 3.43 -12.65 -1.17
C LYS A 126 3.19 -11.93 -2.49
N ARG A 127 4.11 -12.02 -3.45
CA ARG A 127 3.90 -11.64 -4.85
C ARG A 127 3.63 -12.90 -5.69
N VAL A 128 2.66 -12.85 -6.59
CA VAL A 128 2.23 -13.96 -7.44
C VAL A 128 2.83 -13.81 -8.85
N GLY A 129 3.33 -14.92 -9.42
CA GLY A 129 3.57 -15.05 -10.86
C GLY A 129 4.96 -14.64 -11.34
N GLU A 130 6.01 -14.74 -10.51
CA GLU A 130 7.39 -14.68 -11.00
C GLU A 130 7.95 -16.09 -11.21
N PRO A 131 8.50 -16.42 -12.39
CA PRO A 131 9.13 -17.71 -12.61
C PRO A 131 10.31 -17.85 -11.65
N VAL A 132 10.26 -18.89 -10.84
CA VAL A 132 11.31 -19.23 -9.90
C VAL A 132 12.55 -19.67 -10.70
N SER A 133 13.68 -18.97 -10.55
CA SER A 133 14.94 -19.46 -11.13
C SER A 133 15.23 -20.86 -10.59
N ASP A 134 15.85 -21.70 -11.42
CA ASP A 134 15.88 -23.18 -11.38
C ASP A 134 16.26 -23.89 -10.05
N ASN A 135 16.48 -23.16 -8.95
CA ASN A 135 16.93 -23.70 -7.66
C ASN A 135 16.11 -23.27 -6.42
N ALA A 136 14.86 -22.78 -6.54
CA ALA A 136 14.02 -22.60 -5.34
C ALA A 136 12.76 -23.48 -5.36
N PHE A 137 12.68 -24.41 -4.41
CA PHE A 137 11.46 -25.18 -4.15
C PHE A 137 10.57 -24.40 -3.17
N TYR A 138 9.58 -23.67 -3.69
CA TYR A 138 8.34 -23.36 -2.96
C TYR A 138 7.18 -23.36 -3.96
N ALA A 139 6.05 -23.95 -3.56
CA ALA A 139 4.90 -24.18 -4.42
C ALA A 139 4.36 -22.86 -5.01
N GLU A 140 4.13 -22.85 -6.33
CA GLU A 140 3.27 -21.90 -7.08
C GLU A 140 3.80 -20.48 -7.39
N ASP A 141 5.09 -20.28 -7.73
CA ASP A 141 5.59 -18.99 -8.26
C ASP A 141 5.34 -17.78 -7.32
N LEU A 142 5.41 -18.01 -6.01
CA LEU A 142 5.18 -17.02 -4.96
C LEU A 142 6.49 -16.51 -4.35
N ILE A 143 6.71 -15.19 -4.37
CA ILE A 143 7.85 -14.55 -3.70
C ILE A 143 7.41 -13.97 -2.35
N LEU A 144 8.09 -14.34 -1.27
CA LEU A 144 7.86 -13.78 0.05
C LEU A 144 8.38 -12.33 0.12
N VAL A 145 7.48 -11.39 0.42
CA VAL A 145 7.79 -9.96 0.55
C VAL A 145 7.93 -9.56 2.02
N GLY A 146 7.16 -10.18 2.92
CA GLY A 146 7.21 -9.91 4.35
C GLY A 146 6.55 -11.00 5.18
N TYR A 147 7.06 -11.19 6.40
CA TYR A 147 6.54 -12.12 7.41
C TYR A 147 6.61 -11.47 8.80
N PHE A 148 5.52 -11.52 9.55
CA PHE A 148 5.44 -10.96 10.89
C PHE A 148 4.56 -11.81 11.80
N ASP A 149 5.07 -12.15 12.97
CA ASP A 149 4.26 -12.67 14.08
C ASP A 149 3.94 -11.52 15.02
N THR A 150 2.65 -11.18 15.11
CA THR A 150 2.22 -9.98 15.82
C THR A 150 0.80 -10.10 16.34
N ASN A 151 0.39 -9.19 17.21
CA ASN A 151 -1.01 -8.88 17.51
C ASN A 151 -1.43 -7.52 16.95
N ASN A 152 -0.49 -6.63 16.63
CA ASN A 152 -0.76 -5.33 16.03
C ASN A 152 0.43 -4.92 15.16
N LEU A 153 0.17 -4.60 13.89
CA LEU A 153 1.18 -4.13 12.96
C LEU A 153 0.56 -3.17 11.96
N THR A 154 1.22 -2.04 11.76
CA THR A 154 1.05 -1.20 10.57
C THR A 154 2.33 -1.30 9.76
N TRP A 155 2.23 -1.75 8.52
CA TRP A 155 3.36 -1.88 7.61
C TRP A 155 3.07 -1.14 6.31
N THR A 156 4.01 -0.29 5.88
CA THR A 156 3.88 0.48 4.65
C THR A 156 5.00 0.11 3.70
N GLN A 157 4.67 -0.16 2.44
CA GLN A 157 5.65 -0.54 1.42
C GLN A 157 5.28 -0.03 0.04
N ARG A 158 6.32 0.27 -0.75
CA ARG A 158 6.25 0.42 -2.20
C ARG A 158 6.16 -0.96 -2.86
N LEU A 159 5.23 -1.11 -3.81
CA LEU A 159 4.99 -2.32 -4.59
C LEU A 159 5.20 -2.01 -6.08
N ASN A 160 5.93 -2.88 -6.76
CA ASN A 160 6.07 -2.84 -8.21
C ASN A 160 4.80 -3.39 -8.89
N PRO A 161 4.63 -3.24 -10.21
CA PRO A 161 3.54 -3.89 -10.93
C PRO A 161 3.44 -5.39 -10.65
N GLY A 162 2.24 -5.89 -10.37
CA GLY A 162 2.01 -7.30 -10.08
C GLY A 162 0.80 -7.55 -9.20
N ILE A 163 0.55 -8.83 -8.94
CA ILE A 163 -0.49 -9.29 -8.02
C ILE A 163 0.20 -9.69 -6.71
N TYR A 164 -0.31 -9.15 -5.61
CA TYR A 164 0.16 -9.49 -4.27
C TYR A 164 -0.98 -10.03 -3.44
N LEU A 165 -0.63 -10.89 -2.48
CA LEU A 165 -1.55 -11.50 -1.55
C LEU A 165 -1.09 -11.20 -0.13
N VAL A 166 -1.96 -10.53 0.62
CA VAL A 166 -1.79 -10.34 2.06
C VAL A 166 -2.57 -11.44 2.76
N GLU A 167 -1.86 -12.37 3.38
CA GLU A 167 -2.42 -13.47 4.16
C GLU A 167 -2.31 -13.14 5.65
N VAL A 168 -3.43 -13.21 6.35
CA VAL A 168 -3.49 -13.14 7.81
C VAL A 168 -3.94 -14.50 8.32
N SER A 169 -3.04 -15.19 9.01
CA SER A 169 -3.28 -16.53 9.53
C SER A 169 -3.39 -16.49 11.05
N ASN A 170 -4.37 -17.23 11.58
CA ASN A 170 -4.48 -17.44 13.02
C ASN A 170 -3.51 -18.55 13.45
N SER A 171 -2.33 -18.14 13.91
CA SER A 171 -1.33 -19.01 14.53
C SER A 171 -1.61 -19.27 16.02
N TYR A 172 -2.63 -18.64 16.60
CA TYR A 172 -3.06 -18.86 17.97
C TYR A 172 -3.89 -20.15 18.10
N GLY A 173 -3.88 -20.73 19.31
CA GLY A 173 -4.58 -21.98 19.60
C GLY A 173 -6.11 -21.87 19.74
N GLU A 174 -6.65 -20.66 19.67
CA GLU A 174 -8.06 -20.34 19.83
C GLU A 174 -8.51 -19.33 18.76
N ASP A 175 -9.82 -19.11 18.65
CA ASP A 175 -10.38 -18.12 17.73
C ASP A 175 -9.95 -16.70 18.13
N VAL A 176 -9.54 -15.91 17.14
CA VAL A 176 -9.03 -14.54 17.34
C VAL A 176 -9.92 -13.53 16.64
N ASN A 177 -10.21 -12.42 17.33
CA ASN A 177 -10.90 -11.28 16.73
C ASN A 177 -9.90 -10.35 16.08
N ILE A 178 -9.96 -10.24 14.76
CA ILE A 178 -9.04 -9.46 13.95
C ILE A 178 -9.74 -8.28 13.27
N SER A 179 -8.95 -7.27 12.95
CA SER A 179 -9.29 -6.22 12.00
C SER A 179 -8.12 -6.07 11.03
N ILE A 180 -8.43 -6.04 9.74
CA ILE A 180 -7.48 -5.90 8.64
C ILE A 180 -7.90 -4.65 7.85
N ASP A 181 -6.94 -3.79 7.53
CA ASP A 181 -7.10 -2.71 6.57
C ASP A 181 -5.89 -2.71 5.63
N VAL A 182 -6.12 -3.10 4.38
CA VAL A 182 -5.14 -3.00 3.30
C VAL A 182 -5.61 -1.87 2.39
N ILE A 183 -4.76 -0.86 2.19
CA ILE A 183 -5.03 0.28 1.33
C ILE A 183 -3.81 0.50 0.46
N THR A 184 -3.99 0.43 -0.85
CA THR A 184 -2.90 0.66 -1.80
C THR A 184 -3.25 1.84 -2.70
N CYS A 185 -2.44 2.89 -2.64
CA CYS A 185 -2.50 3.99 -3.57
C CYS A 185 -1.68 3.67 -4.82
N ILE A 186 -2.32 3.63 -5.98
CA ILE A 186 -1.67 3.29 -7.25
C ILE A 186 -1.29 4.59 -7.97
N LEU A 187 0.01 4.78 -8.22
CA LEU A 187 0.59 5.98 -8.81
C LEU A 187 1.10 5.65 -10.22
N GLU A 188 0.67 6.38 -11.24
CA GLU A 188 1.22 6.22 -12.60
C GLU A 188 2.65 6.76 -12.63
N THR A 189 3.57 5.98 -13.20
CA THR A 189 4.98 6.36 -13.29
C THR A 189 5.45 6.25 -14.73
N ARG A 190 6.32 7.15 -15.18
CA ARG A 190 7.02 6.94 -16.46
C ARG A 190 7.92 5.73 -16.32
N GLU A 191 7.67 4.67 -17.10
CA GLU A 191 8.71 3.67 -17.30
C GLU A 191 9.90 4.36 -17.98
N ASN A 192 11.03 4.45 -17.28
CA ASN A 192 12.32 4.59 -17.94
C ASN A 192 12.57 3.25 -18.65
N HIS A 193 12.08 3.11 -19.89
CA HIS A 193 12.70 2.18 -20.81
C HIS A 193 14.12 2.72 -21.06
N GLN A 194 15.07 2.29 -20.23
CA GLN A 194 16.44 2.19 -20.69
C GLN A 194 16.45 1.04 -21.70
N GLU A 195 16.63 1.41 -22.96
CA GLU A 195 17.05 0.53 -24.05
C GLU A 195 18.35 -0.21 -23.70
#